data_AF-A0A0F2L3X2-F1
#
_entry.id   AF-A0A0F2L3X2-F1
#
_cell.length_a   1.000
_cell.length_b   1.000
_cell.length_c   1.000
_cell.angle_alpha   90.00
_cell.angle_beta   90.00
_cell.angle_gamma   90.00
#
_symmetry.space_group_name_H-M   'P 1'
#
loop_
_entity.id
_entity.type
_entity.pdbx_description
1 polymer ?
#
loop_
_entity_poly.entity_id
_entity_poly.type
_entity_poly.pdbx_seq_one_letter_code
_entity_poly.pdbx_strand_id
1 'polypeptide(L)'
;MSDNELLSEILSAIAEQVYEYLKHKLPEKLLEEMTVNVSLVDLTNYVVEISVDASASPLNSGLEEIINSAVEFGFKIADYIMEKFKKGELNGLQLGEIERITEEYARSLRNNA
;
A
#
# COMPACT_ATOMS: atom_id res chain seq x y z
N MET A 1 12.37 -1.18 -18.60
CA MET A 1 11.90 -1.82 -17.38
C MET A 1 11.22 -3.11 -17.77
N SER A 2 11.65 -4.22 -17.18
CA SER A 2 10.97 -5.52 -17.31
C SER A 2 9.69 -5.54 -16.47
N ASP A 3 8.76 -6.43 -16.77
CA ASP A 3 7.51 -6.59 -16.01
C ASP A 3 7.79 -6.87 -14.52
N ASN A 4 8.88 -7.57 -14.19
CA ASN A 4 9.26 -7.86 -12.81
C ASN A 4 9.74 -6.61 -12.05
N GLU A 5 10.49 -5.72 -12.71
CA GLU A 5 10.90 -4.44 -12.11
C GLU A 5 9.67 -3.55 -11.89
N LEU A 6 8.78 -3.49 -12.89
CA LEU A 6 7.53 -2.74 -12.80
C LEU A 6 6.64 -3.25 -11.65
N LEU A 7 6.46 -4.56 -11.53
CA LEU A 7 5.73 -5.16 -10.43
C LEU A 7 6.39 -4.86 -9.07
N SER A 8 7.72 -4.92 -8.98
CA SER A 8 8.43 -4.58 -7.74
C SER A 8 8.20 -3.13 -7.32
N GLU A 9 8.21 -2.19 -8.28
CA GLU A 9 7.90 -0.78 -8.00
C GLU A 9 6.44 -0.60 -7.55
N ILE A 10 5.50 -1.30 -8.20
CA ILE A 10 4.09 -1.28 -7.80
C ILE A 10 3.90 -1.76 -6.36
N LEU A 11 4.47 -2.91 -6.01
CA LEU A 11 4.35 -3.48 -4.66
C LEU A 11 4.97 -2.55 -3.61
N SER A 12 6.12 -1.95 -3.93
CA SER A 12 6.80 -0.97 -3.06
C SER A 12 5.96 0.28 -2.85
N ALA A 13 5.38 0.82 -3.92
CA ALA A 13 4.51 2.01 -3.85
C ALA A 13 3.24 1.74 -3.03
N ILE A 14 2.64 0.54 -3.16
CA ILE A 14 1.50 0.14 -2.33
C ILE A 14 1.93 0.08 -0.85
N ALA A 15 3.05 -0.58 -0.54
CA ALA A 15 3.56 -0.71 0.82
C ALA A 15 3.81 0.65 1.47
N GLU A 16 4.44 1.58 0.74
CA GLU A 16 4.70 2.93 1.20
C GLU A 16 3.40 3.69 1.53
N GLN A 17 2.38 3.61 0.67
CA GLN A 17 1.12 4.31 0.95
C GLN A 17 0.36 3.72 2.14
N VAL A 18 0.41 2.40 2.33
CA VAL A 18 -0.15 1.74 3.54
C VAL A 18 0.61 2.18 4.79
N TYR A 19 1.94 2.21 4.73
CA TYR A 19 2.80 2.69 5.82
C TYR A 19 2.48 4.15 6.19
N GLU A 20 2.38 5.05 5.21
CA GLU A 20 2.04 6.45 5.43
C GLU A 20 0.63 6.63 6.00
N TYR A 21 -0.34 5.80 5.55
CA TYR A 21 -1.68 5.80 6.12
C TYR A 21 -1.66 5.42 7.62
N LEU A 22 -0.95 4.35 7.98
CA LEU A 22 -0.80 3.90 9.36
C LEU A 22 -0.12 4.97 10.22
N LYS A 23 0.97 5.56 9.73
CA LYS A 23 1.70 6.63 10.43
C LYS A 23 0.82 7.87 10.69
N HIS A 24 -0.10 8.18 9.77
CA HIS A 24 -1.03 9.28 9.96
C HIS A 24 -2.12 8.98 11.01
N LYS A 25 -2.54 7.72 11.15
CA LYS A 25 -3.59 7.30 12.07
C LYS A 25 -3.08 6.89 13.46
N LEU A 26 -1.84 6.39 13.53
CA LEU A 26 -1.21 5.93 14.76
C LEU A 26 -0.31 7.02 15.34
N PRO A 27 -0.56 7.47 16.58
CA PRO A 27 0.38 8.37 17.26
C PRO A 27 1.73 7.66 17.43
N GLU A 28 2.82 8.23 16.91
CA GLU A 28 4.17 7.64 17.00
C GLU A 28 4.57 7.28 18.45
N LYS A 29 4.04 7.98 19.44
CA LYS A 29 4.33 7.74 20.87
C LYS A 29 3.71 6.45 21.43
N LEU A 30 2.75 5.86 20.72
CA LEU A 30 2.06 4.65 21.14
C LEU A 30 2.47 3.44 20.30
N LEU A 31 3.24 3.64 19.22
CA LEU A 31 3.70 2.58 18.33
C LEU A 31 5.03 2.02 18.84
N GLU A 32 5.11 0.71 19.02
CA GLU A 32 6.35 0.04 19.42
C GLU A 32 7.07 -0.51 18.18
N GLU A 33 6.34 -1.23 17.33
CA GLU A 33 6.84 -1.78 16.08
C GLU A 33 5.74 -1.76 15.02
N MET A 34 6.13 -1.61 13.76
CA MET A 34 5.22 -1.70 12.61
C MET A 34 5.97 -2.16 11.37
N THR A 35 5.45 -3.21 10.75
CA THR A 35 5.94 -3.79 9.50
C THR A 35 4.79 -3.89 8.52
N VAL A 36 4.99 -3.37 7.32
CA VAL A 36 4.06 -3.50 6.19
C VAL A 36 4.74 -4.34 5.11
N ASN A 37 4.17 -5.49 4.81
CA ASN A 37 4.64 -6.38 3.76
C ASN A 37 3.60 -6.43 2.64
N VAL A 38 4.04 -6.14 1.42
CA VAL A 38 3.22 -6.29 0.21
C VAL A 38 3.96 -7.23 -0.72
N SER A 39 3.31 -8.31 -1.12
CA SER A 39 3.92 -9.35 -1.94
C SER A 39 2.96 -9.87 -2.98
N LEU A 40 3.49 -10.59 -3.96
CA LEU A 40 2.72 -11.17 -5.05
C LEU A 40 2.75 -12.69 -4.92
N VAL A 41 1.66 -13.25 -4.40
CA VAL A 41 1.57 -14.66 -3.99
C VAL A 41 1.17 -15.60 -5.14
N ASP A 42 0.62 -15.05 -6.23
CA ASP A 42 0.36 -15.77 -7.48
C ASP A 42 0.71 -14.88 -8.68
N LEU A 43 1.83 -15.19 -9.33
CA LEU A 43 2.33 -14.49 -10.52
C LEU A 43 1.44 -14.66 -11.76
N THR A 44 0.66 -15.75 -11.84
CA THR A 44 -0.18 -16.05 -13.00
C THR A 44 -1.42 -15.18 -13.00
N ASN A 45 -2.01 -14.99 -11.82
CA ASN A 45 -3.24 -14.22 -11.64
C ASN A 45 -3.00 -12.81 -11.08
N TYR A 46 -1.74 -12.48 -10.79
CA TYR A 46 -1.31 -11.25 -10.15
C TYR A 46 -2.01 -11.01 -8.80
N VAL A 47 -2.04 -12.03 -7.95
CA VAL A 47 -2.64 -11.92 -6.61
C VAL A 47 -1.66 -11.21 -5.68
N VAL A 48 -2.08 -10.05 -5.19
CA VAL A 48 -1.34 -9.25 -4.22
C VAL A 48 -1.80 -9.58 -2.81
N GLU A 49 -0.86 -9.85 -1.92
CA GLU A 49 -1.09 -10.00 -0.48
C GLU A 49 -0.54 -8.76 0.24
N ILE A 50 -1.33 -8.21 1.16
CA ILE A 50 -0.96 -7.10 2.02
C ILE A 50 -1.06 -7.59 3.46
N SER A 51 0.07 -7.60 4.15
CA SER A 51 0.20 -8.04 5.53
C SER A 51 0.77 -6.90 6.38
N VAL A 52 0.04 -6.53 7.43
CA VAL A 52 0.45 -5.49 8.38
C VAL A 52 0.62 -6.15 9.74
N ASP A 53 1.82 -6.09 10.27
CA ASP A 53 2.13 -6.47 11.65
C ASP A 53 2.46 -5.20 12.43
N ALA A 54 1.73 -4.93 13.50
CA ALA A 54 2.01 -3.76 14.34
C ALA A 54 1.77 -4.08 15.80
N SER A 55 2.63 -3.54 16.64
CA SER A 55 2.52 -3.59 18.09
C SER A 55 2.46 -2.17 18.64
N ALA A 56 1.57 -1.97 19.61
CA ALA A 56 1.37 -0.68 20.24
C ALA A 56 1.22 -0.85 21.75
N SER A 57 1.44 0.25 22.47
CA SER A 57 1.17 0.33 23.89
C SER A 57 -0.24 -0.17 24.21
N PRO A 58 -0.45 -0.90 25.34
CA PRO A 58 -1.77 -1.35 25.78
C PRO A 58 -2.80 -0.23 25.96
N LEU A 59 -2.36 1.03 26.01
CA LEU A 59 -3.21 2.21 26.08
C LEU A 59 -3.90 2.55 24.74
N ASN A 60 -3.49 1.93 23.63
CA ASN A 60 -4.08 2.11 22.31
C ASN A 60 -5.16 1.05 22.03
N SER A 61 -6.40 1.29 22.46
CA SER A 61 -7.51 0.34 22.33
C SER A 61 -8.16 0.30 20.92
N GLY A 62 -7.51 0.83 19.88
CA GLY A 62 -8.05 0.88 18.51
C GLY A 62 -7.09 0.37 17.42
N LEU A 63 -6.00 -0.31 17.80
CA LEU A 63 -4.96 -0.72 16.85
C LEU A 63 -5.51 -1.63 15.74
N GLU A 64 -6.35 -2.62 16.08
CA GLU A 64 -6.91 -3.57 15.12
C GLU A 64 -7.79 -2.87 14.07
N GLU A 65 -8.66 -1.94 14.48
CA GLU A 65 -9.50 -1.18 13.55
C GLU A 65 -8.67 -0.31 12.60
N ILE A 66 -7.59 0.28 13.11
CA ILE A 66 -6.66 1.08 12.31
C ILE A 66 -5.91 0.20 11.30
N ILE A 67 -5.44 -0.97 11.71
CA ILE A 67 -4.79 -1.95 10.82
C ILE A 67 -5.76 -2.39 9.73
N ASN A 68 -6.98 -2.80 10.10
CA ASN A 68 -7.99 -3.23 9.13
C ASN A 68 -8.29 -2.12 8.11
N SER A 69 -8.45 -0.87 8.58
CA SER A 69 -8.64 0.29 7.71
C SER A 69 -7.46 0.53 6.77
N ALA A 70 -6.23 0.31 7.24
CA ALA A 70 -5.03 0.47 6.43
C ALA A 70 -4.90 -0.62 5.37
N VAL A 71 -5.27 -1.86 5.70
CA VAL A 71 -5.30 -2.98 4.74
C VAL A 71 -6.36 -2.73 3.67
N GLU A 72 -7.57 -2.31 4.04
CA GLU A 72 -8.61 -1.91 3.07
C GLU A 72 -8.16 -0.77 2.16
N PHE A 73 -7.48 0.23 2.72
CA PHE A 73 -6.87 1.32 1.96
C PHE A 73 -5.82 0.80 0.97
N GLY A 74 -4.95 -0.11 1.41
CA GLY A 74 -3.97 -0.79 0.57
C GLY A 74 -4.62 -1.57 -0.58
N PHE A 75 -5.70 -2.31 -0.33
CA PHE A 75 -6.40 -3.05 -1.39
C PHE A 75 -6.99 -2.12 -2.45
N LYS A 76 -7.60 -0.99 -2.06
CA LYS A 76 -8.12 -0.01 -3.04
C LYS A 76 -7.02 0.52 -3.95
N ILE A 77 -5.84 0.79 -3.39
CA ILE A 77 -4.67 1.23 -4.16
C ILE A 77 -4.17 0.12 -5.07
N ALA A 78 -4.02 -1.10 -4.54
CA ALA A 78 -3.59 -2.27 -5.29
C ALA A 78 -4.51 -2.53 -6.48
N ASP A 79 -5.82 -2.54 -6.27
CA ASP A 79 -6.82 -2.72 -7.34
C ASP A 79 -6.63 -1.69 -8.46
N TYR A 80 -6.50 -0.42 -8.10
CA TYR A 80 -6.32 0.67 -9.06
C TYR A 80 -5.04 0.53 -9.88
N ILE A 81 -3.90 0.37 -9.22
CA ILE A 81 -2.60 0.35 -9.92
C ILE A 81 -2.40 -0.95 -10.69
N MET A 82 -2.89 -2.08 -10.18
CA MET A 82 -2.83 -3.37 -10.87
C MET A 82 -3.75 -3.41 -12.09
N GLU A 83 -4.90 -2.73 -12.05
CA GLU A 83 -5.75 -2.55 -13.24
C GLU A 83 -5.00 -1.79 -14.35
N LYS A 84 -4.30 -0.70 -13.99
CA LYS A 84 -3.46 0.05 -14.93
C LYS A 84 -2.32 -0.78 -15.51
N PHE A 85 -1.66 -1.56 -14.66
CA PHE A 85 -0.64 -2.51 -15.08
C PHE A 85 -1.19 -3.50 -16.12
N LYS A 86 -2.32 -4.16 -15.82
CA LYS A 86 -2.97 -5.14 -16.70
C LYS A 86 -3.39 -4.55 -18.05
N LYS A 87 -3.73 -3.25 -18.09
CA LYS A 87 -4.06 -2.50 -19.32
C LYS A 87 -2.83 -2.02 -20.09
N GLY A 88 -1.62 -2.19 -19.54
CA GLY A 88 -0.37 -1.69 -20.13
C GLY A 88 -0.20 -0.18 -20.04
N GLU A 89 -0.99 0.51 -19.21
CA GLU A 89 -0.95 1.97 -19.03
C GLU A 89 0.31 2.45 -18.30
N LEU A 90 1.01 1.54 -17.62
CA LEU A 90 2.25 1.84 -16.89
C LEU A 90 3.52 1.56 -17.72
N ASN A 91 3.36 1.04 -18.94
CA ASN A 91 4.49 0.70 -19.80
C ASN A 91 5.18 1.95 -20.34
N GLY A 92 6.50 2.04 -20.16
CA GLY A 92 7.31 3.17 -20.63
C GLY A 92 7.33 4.38 -19.69
N LEU A 93 6.71 4.28 -18.51
CA LEU A 93 6.89 5.25 -17.44
C LEU A 93 8.32 5.21 -16.88
N GLN A 94 8.77 6.36 -16.39
CA GLN A 94 10.03 6.52 -15.68
C GLN A 94 9.92 6.08 -14.22
N LEU A 95 11.07 5.77 -13.62
CA LEU A 95 11.22 5.54 -12.19
C LEU A 95 10.57 6.69 -11.38
N GLY A 96 9.75 6.34 -10.39
CA GLY A 96 9.04 7.29 -9.53
C GLY A 96 7.70 7.81 -10.07
N GLU A 97 7.36 7.57 -11.35
CA GLU A 97 6.02 7.92 -11.85
C GLU A 97 4.94 7.01 -11.26
N ILE A 98 5.27 5.75 -10.96
CA ILE A 98 4.36 4.81 -10.30
C ILE A 98 4.06 5.27 -8.88
N GLU A 99 5.09 5.67 -8.13
CA GLU A 99 4.93 6.28 -6.81
C GLU A 99 4.01 7.50 -6.89
N ARG A 100 4.26 8.43 -7.82
CA ARG A 100 3.40 9.62 -8.01
C ARG A 100 1.94 9.25 -8.31
N ILE A 101 1.69 8.33 -9.24
CA ILE A 101 0.33 7.90 -9.61
C ILE A 101 -0.38 7.27 -8.41
N THR A 102 0.35 6.43 -7.67
CA THR A 102 -0.15 5.73 -6.48
C THR A 102 -0.45 6.73 -5.37
N GLU A 103 0.43 7.70 -5.15
CA GLU A 103 0.27 8.77 -4.17
C GLU A 103 -0.92 9.69 -4.50
N GLU A 104 -1.07 10.10 -5.76
CA GLU A 104 -2.20 10.91 -6.21
C GLU A 104 -3.53 10.22 -5.94
N TYR A 105 -3.62 8.93 -6.25
CA TYR A 105 -4.80 8.14 -5.98
C TYR A 105 -5.03 7.95 -4.47
N ALA A 106 -3.97 7.64 -3.70
CA ALA A 106 -4.00 7.54 -2.24
C ALA A 106 -4.50 8.83 -1.58
N ARG A 107 -4.04 10.00 -2.05
CA ARG A 107 -4.55 11.32 -1.62
C ARG A 107 -6.03 11.50 -1.94
N SER A 108 -6.48 11.06 -3.12
CA SER A 108 -7.90 11.13 -3.48
C SER A 108 -8.80 10.29 -2.57
N LEU A 109 -8.33 9.12 -2.12
CA LEU A 109 -9.05 8.27 -1.18
C LEU A 109 -9.13 8.90 0.21
N ARG A 110 -8.03 9.48 0.70
CA ARG A 110 -7.98 10.17 2.01
C ARG A 110 -8.91 11.39 2.08
N ASN A 111 -9.07 12.12 0.97
CA ASN A 111 -9.93 13.31 0.92
C ASN A 111 -11.43 12.99 0.79
N ASN A 112 -11.78 11.75 0.43
CA ASN A 112 -13.15 11.28 0.22
C ASN A 112 -13.65 10.35 1.35
N ALA A 113 -12.84 10.13 2.39
CA ALA A 113 -13.15 9.31 3.57
C ALA A 113 -13.42 10.21 4.79
#